data_AF-H0AEM3-F1
#
_entry.id   AF-H0AEM3-F1
#
_cell.length_a   1.000
_cell.length_b   1.000
_cell.length_c   1.000
_cell.angle_alpha   90.00
_cell.angle_beta   90.00
_cell.angle_gamma   90.00
#
_symmetry.space_group_name_H-M   'P 1'
#
loop_
_entity.id
_entity.type
_entity.pdbx_description
1 polymer ?
#
loop_
_entity_poly.entity_id
_entity_poly.type
_entity_poly.pdbx_seq_one_letter_code
_entity_poly.pdbx_strand_id
1 'polypeptide(L)'
;TAIMNPYARVVLREPDGNKVEFPRVSRELPKKSKEIKPHPHGVELGVMMRMIENSSARTITSFLQNEFTRVGRTSAEEICDEADMDTGRRPNTLEKDEIETLLKAAQNVKLQSPPTDCLSPIGEDLVLKGLKKELNPEFSTAITRSPTVYKGNPFQIEVGLAWGGDIEDEGSFDELRFANKVPLLYKKSSCVTTKAIEEVSWNRYNISQTGNRPQGPLYILVHIASVWVPFTSEGKEAVANYDPIRKEMKLALQEAGRKLGRYIGRKERKAIQEKKKRQLTSYAKEMGPAIAQLAGDGDEDEIEDRIQAMVEADYNPEQL
;
A
#
# COMPACT_ATOMS: atom_id res chain seq x y z
N THR A 1 -12.34 7.60 6.14
CA THR A 1 -12.13 7.21 7.56
C THR A 1 -12.70 5.85 7.91
N ALA A 2 -13.94 5.52 7.53
CA ALA A 2 -14.55 4.21 7.83
C ALA A 2 -13.75 3.01 7.27
N ILE A 3 -13.30 3.09 6.01
CA ILE A 3 -12.49 2.05 5.34
C ILE A 3 -11.25 1.65 6.18
N MET A 4 -10.49 2.62 6.68
CA MET A 4 -9.24 2.36 7.42
C MET A 4 -9.44 2.01 8.88
N ASN A 5 -10.65 2.18 9.40
CA ASN A 5 -10.98 1.91 10.79
C ASN A 5 -12.20 0.97 10.85
N PRO A 6 -12.10 -0.25 10.30
CA PRO A 6 -13.19 -1.23 10.29
C PRO A 6 -13.62 -1.66 11.70
N TYR A 7 -12.79 -1.37 12.70
CA TYR A 7 -13.04 -1.63 14.10
C TYR A 7 -13.84 -0.51 14.81
N ALA A 8 -14.08 0.62 14.15
CA ALA A 8 -14.86 1.72 14.66
C ALA A 8 -16.29 1.71 14.09
N ARG A 9 -17.24 2.20 14.88
CA ARG A 9 -18.58 2.58 14.42
C ARG A 9 -18.60 4.09 14.27
N VAL A 10 -18.93 4.58 13.10
CA VAL A 10 -19.03 6.03 12.82
C VAL A 10 -20.46 6.36 12.49
N VAL A 11 -21.03 7.35 13.16
CA VAL A 11 -22.39 7.84 12.89
C VAL A 11 -22.27 9.31 12.56
N LEU A 12 -22.58 9.67 11.32
CA LEU A 12 -22.69 11.05 10.87
C LEU A 12 -24.15 11.47 10.97
N ARG A 13 -24.39 12.60 11.64
CA ARG A 13 -25.69 13.29 11.63
C ARG A 13 -25.49 14.60 10.91
N GLU A 14 -26.14 14.73 9.77
CA GLU A 14 -26.06 15.91 8.93
C GLU A 14 -27.03 17.00 9.43
N PRO A 15 -26.80 18.29 9.07
CA PRO A 15 -27.64 19.38 9.53
C PRO A 15 -29.11 19.28 9.09
N ASP A 16 -29.38 18.56 8.00
CA ASP A 16 -30.73 18.29 7.47
C ASP A 16 -31.47 17.16 8.21
N GLY A 17 -30.82 16.54 9.21
CA GLY A 17 -31.37 15.43 9.98
C GLY A 17 -31.06 14.04 9.40
N ASN A 18 -30.38 13.97 8.24
CA ASN A 18 -29.95 12.69 7.69
C ASN A 18 -28.92 12.03 8.60
N LYS A 19 -29.10 10.72 8.80
CA LYS A 19 -28.21 9.91 9.63
C LYS A 19 -27.54 8.85 8.77
N VAL A 20 -26.25 9.01 8.54
CA VAL A 20 -25.42 8.01 7.86
C VAL A 20 -24.66 7.21 8.92
N GLU A 21 -24.83 5.89 8.89
CA GLU A 21 -24.21 4.99 9.85
C GLU A 21 -23.24 4.03 9.16
N PHE A 22 -21.98 4.07 9.60
CA PHE A 22 -20.92 3.16 9.20
C PHE A 22 -20.69 2.16 10.36
N PRO A 23 -21.25 0.94 10.30
CA PRO A 23 -21.14 -0.04 11.39
C PRO A 23 -19.73 -0.60 11.50
N ARG A 24 -19.34 -1.07 12.70
CA ARG A 24 -18.07 -1.78 12.85
C ARG A 24 -18.18 -3.18 12.23
N VAL A 25 -17.11 -3.66 11.59
CA VAL A 25 -17.02 -5.02 11.03
C VAL A 25 -15.92 -5.87 11.68
N SER A 26 -15.07 -5.25 12.52
CA SER A 26 -14.11 -5.97 13.34
C SER A 26 -14.15 -5.50 14.80
N ARG A 27 -13.77 -6.38 15.72
CA ARG A 27 -13.45 -6.02 17.11
C ARG A 27 -11.95 -6.01 17.38
N GLU A 28 -11.16 -6.55 16.45
CA GLU A 28 -9.71 -6.59 16.54
C GLU A 28 -9.13 -5.21 16.28
N LEU A 29 -8.26 -4.77 17.19
CA LEU A 29 -7.55 -3.52 17.08
C LEU A 29 -6.14 -3.77 16.54
N PRO A 30 -5.59 -2.87 15.70
CA PRO A 30 -4.19 -2.91 15.35
C PRO A 30 -3.28 -2.83 16.58
N LYS A 31 -2.08 -3.39 16.50
CA LYS A 31 -1.07 -3.30 17.56
C LYS A 31 -0.81 -1.83 17.90
N LYS A 32 -0.68 -1.50 19.18
CA LYS A 32 -0.33 -0.13 19.61
C LYS A 32 1.09 0.22 19.16
N SER A 33 1.27 1.46 18.73
CA SER A 33 2.60 2.01 18.47
C SER A 33 3.40 2.11 19.76
N LYS A 34 4.72 2.04 19.63
CA LYS A 34 5.66 2.27 20.75
C LYS A 34 6.43 3.56 20.50
N GLU A 35 6.71 4.27 21.57
CA GLU A 35 7.60 5.43 21.50
C GLU A 35 9.04 4.96 21.28
N ILE A 36 9.77 5.68 20.43
CA ILE A 36 11.19 5.48 20.20
C ILE A 36 11.92 6.81 20.25
N LYS A 37 13.18 6.77 20.69
CA LYS A 37 14.10 7.89 20.58
C LYS A 37 14.44 8.16 19.10
N PRO A 38 14.75 9.41 18.74
CA PRO A 38 15.16 9.75 17.39
C PRO A 38 16.44 9.02 16.98
N HIS A 39 16.58 8.78 15.69
CA HIS A 39 17.83 8.27 15.11
C HIS A 39 18.64 9.43 14.54
N PRO A 40 19.99 9.46 14.69
CA PRO A 40 20.79 10.62 14.27
C PRO A 40 20.61 11.01 12.79
N HIS A 41 20.48 10.02 11.90
CA HIS A 41 20.24 10.23 10.46
C HIS A 41 18.92 10.93 10.12
N GLY A 42 18.00 11.05 11.07
CA GLY A 42 16.68 11.68 10.89
C GLY A 42 16.51 12.99 11.65
N VAL A 43 17.55 13.45 12.34
CA VAL A 43 17.51 14.69 13.12
C VAL A 43 18.05 15.85 12.30
N GLU A 44 17.39 16.99 12.42
CA GLU A 44 17.76 18.26 11.80
C GLU A 44 18.40 19.18 12.85
N LEU A 45 19.18 20.17 12.40
CA LEU A 45 19.95 21.06 13.28
C LEU A 45 19.13 21.68 14.43
N GLY A 46 17.95 22.22 14.10
CA GLY A 46 17.08 22.85 15.10
C GLY A 46 16.52 21.87 16.13
N VAL A 47 16.34 20.59 15.77
CA VAL A 47 15.93 19.55 16.72
C VAL A 47 17.12 19.17 17.60
N MET A 48 18.31 19.03 17.02
CA MET A 48 19.53 18.73 17.79
C MET A 48 19.86 19.81 18.82
N MET A 49 19.74 21.09 18.45
CA MET A 49 19.88 22.22 19.38
C MET A 49 18.91 22.11 20.56
N ARG A 50 17.61 21.89 20.28
CA ARG A 50 16.60 21.70 21.33
C ARG A 50 16.89 20.48 22.20
N MET A 51 17.39 19.39 21.62
CA MET A 51 17.78 18.20 22.39
C MET A 51 18.94 18.51 23.33
N ILE A 52 19.97 19.23 22.87
CA ILE A 52 21.11 19.64 23.68
C ILE A 52 20.68 20.56 24.82
N GLU A 53 19.84 21.56 24.54
CA GLU A 53 19.31 22.50 25.53
C GLU A 53 18.50 21.79 26.63
N ASN A 54 17.74 20.75 26.28
CA ASN A 54 16.89 20.01 27.22
C ASN A 54 17.60 18.81 27.87
N SER A 55 18.79 18.42 27.41
CA SER A 55 19.47 17.24 27.94
C SER A 55 20.18 17.53 29.25
N SER A 56 20.19 16.53 30.14
CA SER A 56 20.94 16.56 31.40
C SER A 56 22.32 15.88 31.30
N ALA A 57 22.73 15.47 30.10
CA ALA A 57 23.98 14.78 29.86
C ALA A 57 25.20 15.65 30.19
N ARG A 58 26.18 15.07 30.89
CA ARG A 58 27.42 15.74 31.28
C ARG A 58 28.53 15.68 30.23
N THR A 59 28.41 14.79 29.26
CA THR A 59 29.40 14.59 28.18
C THR A 59 28.69 14.40 26.85
N ILE A 60 29.33 14.77 25.74
CA ILE A 60 28.80 14.55 24.37
C ILE A 60 28.54 13.07 24.13
N THR A 61 29.46 12.20 24.56
CA THR A 61 29.29 10.74 24.47
C THR A 61 28.05 10.23 25.20
N SER A 62 27.76 10.76 26.39
CA SER A 62 26.57 10.39 27.17
C SER A 62 25.29 10.92 26.54
N PHE A 63 25.32 12.14 25.98
CA PHE A 63 24.21 12.72 25.23
C PHE A 63 23.85 11.85 24.02
N LEU A 64 24.84 11.50 23.19
CA LEU A 64 24.64 10.69 22.00
C LEU A 64 24.06 9.31 22.33
N GLN A 65 24.51 8.66 23.41
CA GLN A 65 24.00 7.35 23.84
C GLN A 65 22.59 7.41 24.44
N ASN A 66 22.29 8.46 25.21
CA ASN A 66 21.05 8.53 25.95
C ASN A 66 19.90 9.15 25.15
N GLU A 67 20.17 10.07 24.22
CA GLU A 67 19.10 10.79 23.52
C GLU A 67 18.74 10.16 22.16
N PHE A 68 19.62 9.32 21.61
CA PHE A 68 19.41 8.70 20.30
C PHE A 68 19.24 7.19 20.39
N THR A 69 18.47 6.62 19.47
CA THR A 69 18.40 5.17 19.29
C THR A 69 19.60 4.68 18.50
N ARG A 70 20.03 3.44 18.78
CA ARG A 70 21.10 2.74 18.05
C ARG A 70 22.48 3.40 18.10
N VAL A 71 22.72 4.26 19.07
CA VAL A 71 24.04 4.83 19.37
C VAL A 71 24.58 4.18 20.64
N GLY A 72 25.57 3.30 20.47
CA GLY A 72 26.31 2.71 21.58
C GLY A 72 27.53 3.56 21.95
N ARG A 73 28.32 3.09 22.93
CA ARG A 73 29.55 3.76 23.34
C ARG A 73 30.55 3.93 22.19
N THR A 74 30.86 2.85 21.49
CA THR A 74 31.81 2.86 20.36
C THR A 74 31.37 3.82 19.26
N SER A 75 30.10 3.77 18.84
CA SER A 75 29.59 4.68 17.83
C SER A 75 29.56 6.13 18.31
N ALA A 76 29.33 6.39 19.60
CA ALA A 76 29.40 7.75 20.15
C ALA A 76 30.83 8.29 20.14
N GLU A 77 31.83 7.46 20.45
CA GLU A 77 33.25 7.80 20.36
C GLU A 77 33.63 8.06 18.90
N GLU A 78 33.26 7.18 17.96
CA GLU A 78 33.48 7.37 16.51
C GLU A 78 32.87 8.68 15.97
N ILE A 79 31.67 9.06 16.45
CA ILE A 79 31.03 10.32 16.06
C ILE A 79 31.82 11.53 16.59
N CYS A 80 32.35 11.44 17.82
CA CYS A 80 33.16 12.52 18.39
C CYS A 80 34.49 12.66 17.64
N ASP A 81 35.13 11.54 17.28
CA ASP A 81 36.37 11.50 16.51
C ASP A 81 36.18 12.10 15.11
N GLU A 82 35.08 11.74 14.42
CA GLU A 82 34.73 12.31 13.10
C GLU A 82 34.42 13.82 13.19
N ALA A 83 33.89 14.29 14.32
CA ALA A 83 33.61 15.70 14.56
C ALA A 83 34.82 16.50 15.07
N ASP A 84 35.96 15.86 15.33
CA ASP A 84 37.14 16.43 16.01
C ASP A 84 36.77 17.10 17.34
N MET A 85 35.96 16.40 18.16
CA MET A 85 35.45 16.90 19.43
C MET A 85 35.85 16.02 20.61
N ASP A 86 36.22 16.67 21.73
CA ASP A 86 36.48 15.96 22.97
C ASP A 86 35.21 15.29 23.52
N THR A 87 35.28 13.96 23.64
CA THR A 87 34.25 13.09 24.20
C THR A 87 33.73 13.53 25.58
N GLY A 88 34.58 14.18 26.38
CA GLY A 88 34.29 14.64 27.75
C GLY A 88 33.64 16.02 27.82
N ARG A 89 33.60 16.77 26.71
CA ARG A 89 33.03 18.12 26.67
C ARG A 89 31.54 18.08 27.00
N ARG A 90 31.04 19.15 27.63
CA ARG A 90 29.63 19.28 27.97
C ARG A 90 28.80 19.68 26.74
N PRO A 91 27.70 18.97 26.42
CA PRO A 91 26.87 19.27 25.25
C PRO A 91 26.33 20.72 25.25
N ASN A 92 25.92 21.21 26.41
CA ASN A 92 25.36 22.56 26.57
C ASN A 92 26.36 23.72 26.41
N THR A 93 27.64 23.41 26.17
CA THR A 93 28.69 24.41 25.87
C THR A 93 29.06 24.46 24.39
N LEU A 94 28.33 23.73 23.55
CA LEU A 94 28.56 23.71 22.10
C LEU A 94 27.90 24.93 21.45
N GLU A 95 28.68 25.63 20.63
CA GLU A 95 28.17 26.70 19.78
C GLU A 95 27.41 26.13 18.58
N LYS A 96 26.63 26.96 17.89
CA LYS A 96 25.79 26.54 16.75
C LYS A 96 26.58 25.79 15.67
N ASP A 97 27.74 26.30 15.29
CA ASP A 97 28.56 25.72 14.21
C ASP A 97 29.17 24.38 14.63
N GLU A 98 29.46 24.23 15.92
CA GLU A 98 29.92 22.98 16.53
C GLU A 98 28.79 21.93 16.55
N ILE A 99 27.57 22.33 16.90
CA ILE A 99 26.40 21.44 16.85
C ILE A 99 26.14 20.96 15.42
N GLU A 100 26.28 21.85 14.42
CA GLU A 100 26.16 21.48 13.01
C GLU A 100 27.22 20.47 12.59
N THR A 101 28.46 20.65 13.06
CA THR A 101 29.58 19.74 12.80
C THR A 101 29.32 18.36 13.42
N LEU A 102 28.89 18.33 14.68
CA LEU A 102 28.53 17.10 15.39
C LEU A 102 27.36 16.36 14.71
N LEU A 103 26.35 17.09 14.24
CA LEU A 103 25.22 16.50 13.51
C LEU A 103 25.68 15.87 12.19
N LYS A 104 26.52 16.56 11.41
CA LYS A 104 27.08 16.03 10.16
C LYS A 104 27.90 14.78 10.41
N ALA A 105 28.76 14.78 11.43
CA ALA A 105 29.51 13.60 11.84
C ALA A 105 28.57 12.43 12.19
N ALA A 106 27.53 12.68 13.00
CA ALA A 106 26.54 11.67 13.36
C ALA A 106 25.75 11.11 12.15
N GLN A 107 25.58 11.91 11.09
CA GLN A 107 24.95 11.51 9.84
C GLN A 107 25.89 10.69 8.93
N ASN A 108 27.20 10.94 8.99
CA ASN A 108 28.21 10.23 8.21
C ASN A 108 28.58 8.87 8.81
N VAL A 109 28.61 8.76 10.15
CA VAL A 109 28.93 7.49 10.81
C VAL A 109 27.87 6.44 10.50
N LYS A 110 28.34 5.22 10.21
CA LYS A 110 27.49 4.08 9.87
C LYS A 110 26.86 3.47 11.12
N LEU A 111 25.62 3.87 11.40
CA LEU A 111 24.83 3.38 12.52
C LEU A 111 23.93 2.21 12.15
N GLN A 112 23.54 1.43 13.17
CA GLN A 112 22.53 0.39 13.01
C GLN A 112 21.16 1.01 12.72
N SER A 113 20.35 0.34 11.89
CA SER A 113 19.01 0.83 11.58
C SER A 113 18.11 0.94 12.82
N PRO A 114 17.25 1.97 12.89
CA PRO A 114 16.32 2.18 14.00
C PRO A 114 15.36 0.98 14.18
N PRO A 115 14.84 0.77 15.39
CA PRO A 115 13.81 -0.24 15.63
C PRO A 115 12.58 0.00 14.74
N THR A 116 12.06 -1.06 14.12
CA THR A 116 10.89 -1.00 13.23
C THR A 116 9.60 -1.49 13.90
N ASP A 117 9.68 -2.01 15.12
CA ASP A 117 8.54 -2.52 15.90
C ASP A 117 7.72 -1.42 16.59
N CYS A 118 8.08 -0.15 16.35
CA CYS A 118 7.40 1.03 16.88
C CYS A 118 6.13 1.40 16.09
N LEU A 119 5.98 0.87 14.88
CA LEU A 119 4.90 1.23 13.97
C LEU A 119 3.59 0.49 14.30
N SER A 120 2.47 1.14 13.94
CA SER A 120 1.12 0.59 14.07
C SER A 120 0.43 0.61 12.70
N PRO A 121 0.80 -0.28 11.76
CA PRO A 121 0.05 -0.48 10.54
C PRO A 121 -1.38 -0.97 10.87
N ILE A 122 -2.29 -0.93 9.90
CA ILE A 122 -3.65 -1.45 10.07
C ILE A 122 -3.66 -2.98 9.96
N GLY A 123 -2.90 -3.52 9.01
CA GLY A 123 -2.83 -4.95 8.70
C GLY A 123 -3.73 -5.36 7.54
N GLU A 124 -3.27 -6.36 6.78
CA GLU A 124 -3.93 -6.84 5.55
C GLU A 124 -5.40 -7.21 5.75
N ASP A 125 -5.72 -7.96 6.80
CA ASP A 125 -7.08 -8.42 7.09
C ASP A 125 -8.05 -7.26 7.35
N LEU A 126 -7.63 -6.27 8.15
CA LEU A 126 -8.44 -5.11 8.45
C LEU A 126 -8.63 -4.22 7.21
N VAL A 127 -7.57 -4.01 6.41
CA VAL A 127 -7.69 -3.27 5.14
C VAL A 127 -8.67 -3.97 4.19
N LEU A 128 -8.59 -5.30 4.07
CA LEU A 128 -9.48 -6.10 3.23
C LEU A 128 -10.94 -5.99 3.69
N LYS A 129 -11.19 -6.13 5.01
CA LYS A 129 -12.54 -5.97 5.60
C LYS A 129 -13.10 -4.57 5.35
N GLY A 130 -12.26 -3.54 5.45
CA GLY A 130 -12.62 -2.16 5.18
C GLY A 130 -13.05 -1.93 3.72
N LEU A 131 -12.25 -2.44 2.77
CA LEU A 131 -12.58 -2.34 1.33
C LEU A 131 -13.85 -3.09 0.98
N LYS A 132 -14.01 -4.34 1.47
CA LYS A 132 -15.20 -5.15 1.19
C LYS A 132 -16.48 -4.51 1.70
N LYS A 133 -16.44 -3.94 2.89
CA LYS A 133 -17.61 -3.33 3.53
C LYS A 133 -18.10 -2.10 2.77
N GLU A 134 -17.18 -1.24 2.35
CA GLU A 134 -17.53 0.10 1.87
C GLU A 134 -17.66 0.16 0.34
N LEU A 135 -17.00 -0.74 -0.40
CA LEU A 135 -17.00 -0.73 -1.87
C LEU A 135 -17.68 -1.94 -2.50
N ASN A 136 -18.02 -2.97 -1.70
CA ASN A 136 -18.61 -4.23 -2.17
C ASN A 136 -18.01 -4.76 -3.51
N PRO A 137 -16.68 -4.94 -3.58
CA PRO A 137 -16.03 -5.26 -4.84
C PRO A 137 -16.14 -6.74 -5.18
N GLU A 138 -16.10 -7.04 -6.47
CA GLU A 138 -16.04 -8.41 -6.99
C GLU A 138 -14.74 -9.11 -6.55
N PHE A 139 -13.64 -8.36 -6.54
CA PHE A 139 -12.35 -8.83 -6.04
C PHE A 139 -11.69 -7.77 -5.16
N SER A 140 -11.08 -8.21 -4.05
CA SER A 140 -10.25 -7.35 -3.21
C SER A 140 -9.01 -8.08 -2.72
N THR A 141 -7.91 -7.34 -2.57
CA THR A 141 -6.67 -7.83 -1.98
C THR A 141 -6.01 -6.71 -1.17
N ALA A 142 -5.29 -7.09 -0.12
CA ALA A 142 -4.41 -6.19 0.63
C ALA A 142 -3.00 -6.77 0.72
N ILE A 143 -2.01 -5.91 0.89
CA ILE A 143 -0.59 -6.23 1.10
C ILE A 143 -0.05 -5.29 2.18
N THR A 144 0.57 -5.85 3.21
CA THR A 144 1.32 -5.11 4.24
C THR A 144 2.78 -5.50 4.10
N ARG A 145 3.61 -4.59 3.60
CA ARG A 145 5.05 -4.85 3.40
C ARG A 145 5.78 -4.92 4.72
N SER A 146 7.00 -5.49 4.70
CA SER A 146 7.91 -5.37 5.84
C SER A 146 8.33 -3.90 6.04
N PRO A 147 8.50 -3.44 7.29
CA PRO A 147 8.91 -2.07 7.55
C PRO A 147 10.34 -1.83 7.06
N THR A 148 10.58 -0.63 6.53
CA THR A 148 11.86 -0.15 6.03
C THR A 148 12.18 1.21 6.65
N VAL A 149 13.32 1.83 6.30
CA VAL A 149 13.78 3.07 6.93
C VAL A 149 14.11 4.10 5.85
N TYR A 150 13.71 5.34 6.06
CA TYR A 150 14.14 6.48 5.25
C TYR A 150 14.70 7.55 6.18
N LYS A 151 15.90 8.09 5.92
CA LYS A 151 16.53 9.14 6.76
C LYS A 151 16.38 8.86 8.28
N GLY A 152 16.73 7.67 8.75
CA GLY A 152 16.59 7.31 10.17
C GLY A 152 15.15 7.15 10.71
N ASN A 153 14.11 7.27 9.88
CA ASN A 153 12.72 7.11 10.26
C ASN A 153 12.15 5.78 9.74
N PRO A 154 11.75 4.86 10.63
CA PRO A 154 11.01 3.65 10.24
C PRO A 154 9.69 4.01 9.60
N PHE A 155 9.38 3.35 8.48
CA PHE A 155 8.08 3.43 7.83
C PHE A 155 7.64 2.07 7.30
N GLN A 156 6.34 1.91 7.08
CA GLN A 156 5.74 0.71 6.54
C GLN A 156 4.63 1.08 5.57
N ILE A 157 4.56 0.35 4.45
CA ILE A 157 3.58 0.59 3.40
C ILE A 157 2.54 -0.51 3.39
N GLU A 158 1.28 -0.11 3.28
CA GLU A 158 0.16 -1.00 3.03
C GLU A 158 -0.59 -0.57 1.78
N VAL A 159 -1.00 -1.54 0.98
CA VAL A 159 -1.74 -1.31 -0.26
C VAL A 159 -2.98 -2.18 -0.25
N GLY A 160 -4.09 -1.64 -0.72
CA GLY A 160 -5.30 -2.39 -0.98
C GLY A 160 -5.79 -2.13 -2.41
N LEU A 161 -6.23 -3.18 -3.11
CA LEU A 161 -6.88 -3.06 -4.42
C LEU A 161 -8.29 -3.64 -4.31
N ALA A 162 -9.25 -2.95 -4.91
CA ALA A 162 -10.63 -3.40 -5.05
C ALA A 162 -11.07 -3.22 -6.51
N TRP A 163 -11.68 -4.26 -7.10
CA TRP A 163 -12.03 -4.31 -8.51
C TRP A 163 -13.47 -4.78 -8.72
N GLY A 164 -14.21 -4.07 -9.58
CA GLY A 164 -15.58 -4.41 -9.98
C GLY A 164 -16.59 -4.32 -8.82
N GLY A 165 -17.73 -5.00 -8.96
CA GLY A 165 -18.83 -4.92 -8.00
C GLY A 165 -19.59 -3.60 -8.14
N ASP A 166 -19.78 -2.90 -7.02
CA ASP A 166 -20.46 -1.59 -7.00
C ASP A 166 -19.52 -0.42 -7.39
N ILE A 167 -18.30 -0.72 -7.81
CA ILE A 167 -17.33 0.26 -8.30
C ILE A 167 -17.65 0.62 -9.75
N GLU A 168 -17.98 1.89 -9.98
CA GLU A 168 -18.25 2.42 -11.32
C GLU A 168 -16.96 2.53 -12.16
N ASP A 169 -17.08 2.29 -13.47
CA ASP A 169 -15.99 2.49 -14.43
C ASP A 169 -16.10 3.89 -15.04
N GLU A 170 -15.50 4.87 -14.36
CA GLU A 170 -15.44 6.26 -14.84
C GLU A 170 -14.26 6.52 -15.81
N GLY A 171 -13.62 5.46 -16.33
CA GLY A 171 -12.45 5.61 -17.21
C GLY A 171 -11.18 6.05 -16.47
N SER A 172 -11.11 5.91 -15.14
CA SER A 172 -9.87 6.03 -14.36
C SER A 172 -10.03 5.27 -13.04
N PHE A 173 -8.90 4.96 -12.41
CA PHE A 173 -8.88 4.48 -11.04
C PHE A 173 -9.23 5.58 -10.03
N ASP A 174 -9.79 5.15 -8.90
CA ASP A 174 -9.93 5.95 -7.69
C ASP A 174 -8.80 5.66 -6.70
N GLU A 175 -8.27 6.73 -6.10
CA GLU A 175 -7.15 6.64 -5.16
C GLU A 175 -7.58 7.03 -3.74
N LEU A 176 -7.38 6.12 -2.79
CA LEU A 176 -7.54 6.34 -1.36
C LEU A 176 -6.16 6.43 -0.69
N ARG A 177 -5.78 7.66 -0.33
CA ARG A 177 -4.46 7.95 0.26
C ARG A 177 -4.55 8.11 1.76
N PHE A 178 -3.63 7.47 2.49
CA PHE A 178 -3.58 7.56 3.93
C PHE A 178 -2.16 7.74 4.46
N ALA A 179 -2.02 8.56 5.50
CA ALA A 179 -0.80 8.70 6.28
C ALA A 179 -1.15 8.54 7.76
N ASN A 180 -0.50 7.60 8.46
CA ASN A 180 -0.77 7.30 9.88
C ASN A 180 -2.27 7.16 10.20
N LYS A 181 -3.00 6.38 9.39
CA LYS A 181 -4.47 6.16 9.49
C LYS A 181 -5.35 7.39 9.22
N VAL A 182 -4.78 8.52 8.80
CA VAL A 182 -5.51 9.75 8.44
C VAL A 182 -5.68 9.84 6.92
N PRO A 183 -6.90 10.08 6.39
CA PRO A 183 -7.13 10.26 4.96
C PRO A 183 -6.53 11.55 4.43
N LEU A 184 -5.93 11.48 3.24
CA LEU A 184 -5.43 12.63 2.50
C LEU A 184 -6.35 12.93 1.32
N LEU A 185 -7.10 14.04 1.39
CA LEU A 185 -8.13 14.36 0.40
C LEU A 185 -7.61 15.26 -0.74
N TYR A 186 -6.77 16.24 -0.42
CA TYR A 186 -6.31 17.27 -1.36
C TYR A 186 -4.93 16.99 -1.96
N LYS A 187 -4.57 17.75 -3.01
CA LYS A 187 -3.23 17.71 -3.66
C LYS A 187 -2.79 16.30 -4.11
N LYS A 188 -3.68 15.56 -4.77
CA LYS A 188 -3.39 14.22 -5.32
C LYS A 188 -2.17 14.24 -6.25
N SER A 189 -2.12 15.14 -7.23
CA SER A 189 -1.07 15.20 -8.26
C SER A 189 0.37 15.36 -7.74
N SER A 190 0.57 16.01 -6.59
CA SER A 190 1.91 16.21 -6.01
C SER A 190 2.33 15.09 -5.04
N CYS A 191 1.42 14.18 -4.69
CA CYS A 191 1.64 13.13 -3.71
C CYS A 191 2.48 11.98 -4.28
N VAL A 192 3.40 11.45 -3.48
CA VAL A 192 4.22 10.29 -3.86
C VAL A 192 3.38 9.04 -4.14
N THR A 193 2.20 8.91 -3.53
CA THR A 193 1.30 7.77 -3.74
C THR A 193 0.82 7.71 -5.19
N THR A 194 0.34 8.83 -5.73
CA THR A 194 -0.11 8.95 -7.12
C THR A 194 1.05 8.69 -8.08
N LYS A 195 2.23 9.26 -7.79
CA LYS A 195 3.44 9.00 -8.57
C LYS A 195 3.85 7.53 -8.55
N ALA A 196 3.73 6.85 -7.41
CA ALA A 196 4.04 5.43 -7.29
C ALA A 196 3.05 4.56 -8.09
N ILE A 197 1.76 4.93 -8.12
CA ILE A 197 0.73 4.26 -8.95
C ILE A 197 1.03 4.44 -10.44
N GLU A 198 1.39 5.65 -10.86
CA GLU A 198 1.73 5.95 -12.26
C GLU A 198 3.04 5.27 -12.70
N GLU A 199 3.95 4.96 -11.77
CA GLU A 199 5.20 4.25 -12.08
C GLU A 199 5.01 2.74 -12.31
N VAL A 200 3.83 2.19 -12.00
CA VAL A 200 3.51 0.76 -12.19
C VAL A 200 3.01 0.53 -13.61
N SER A 201 3.57 -0.49 -14.27
CA SER A 201 3.10 -0.94 -15.59
C SER A 201 1.88 -1.88 -15.45
N TRP A 202 0.70 -1.30 -15.22
CA TRP A 202 -0.55 -2.03 -14.98
C TRP A 202 -0.99 -2.95 -16.14
N ASN A 203 -0.58 -2.66 -17.38
CA ASN A 203 -0.80 -3.55 -18.53
C ASN A 203 -0.25 -4.97 -18.29
N ARG A 204 0.83 -5.11 -17.50
CA ARG A 204 1.39 -6.43 -17.13
C ARG A 204 0.49 -7.25 -16.20
N TYR A 205 -0.55 -6.62 -15.66
CA TYR A 205 -1.51 -7.21 -14.74
C TYR A 205 -2.91 -7.24 -15.35
N ASN A 206 -3.03 -7.23 -16.68
CA ASN A 206 -4.31 -7.25 -17.42
C ASN A 206 -5.23 -6.07 -17.08
N ILE A 207 -4.65 -4.91 -16.73
CA ILE A 207 -5.38 -3.67 -16.47
C ILE A 207 -4.94 -2.67 -17.53
N SER A 208 -5.90 -2.16 -18.31
CA SER A 208 -5.63 -1.18 -19.35
C SER A 208 -5.12 0.13 -18.76
N GLN A 209 -4.32 0.87 -19.54
CA GLN A 209 -3.76 2.16 -19.12
C GLN A 209 -3.97 3.23 -20.18
N THR A 210 -4.36 4.43 -19.74
CA THR A 210 -4.35 5.64 -20.57
C THR A 210 -3.17 6.50 -20.10
N GLY A 211 -2.13 6.58 -20.93
CA GLY A 211 -0.82 7.07 -20.50
C GLY A 211 -0.26 6.17 -19.40
N ASN A 212 0.01 6.73 -18.22
CA ASN A 212 0.54 5.99 -17.06
C ASN A 212 -0.56 5.60 -16.05
N ARG A 213 -1.81 5.99 -16.27
CA ARG A 213 -2.90 5.78 -15.31
C ARG A 213 -3.67 4.51 -15.63
N PRO A 214 -3.90 3.60 -14.66
CA PRO A 214 -4.76 2.45 -14.86
C PRO A 214 -6.21 2.88 -15.09
N GLN A 215 -6.95 2.03 -15.80
CA GLN A 215 -8.33 2.24 -16.23
C GLN A 215 -9.18 1.05 -15.80
N GLY A 216 -10.49 1.27 -15.69
CA GLY A 216 -11.45 0.29 -15.22
C GLY A 216 -11.96 0.56 -13.80
N PRO A 217 -12.90 -0.28 -13.31
CA PRO A 217 -13.54 -0.14 -12.00
C PRO A 217 -12.58 -0.53 -10.87
N LEU A 218 -11.58 0.32 -10.62
CA LEU A 218 -10.45 0.05 -9.74
C LEU A 218 -10.31 1.10 -8.65
N TYR A 219 -10.39 0.66 -7.39
CA TYR A 219 -9.98 1.44 -6.22
C TYR A 219 -8.59 1.01 -5.75
N ILE A 220 -7.70 1.98 -5.58
CA ILE A 220 -6.34 1.78 -5.08
C ILE A 220 -6.18 2.51 -3.76
N LEU A 221 -5.99 1.76 -2.68
CA LEU A 221 -5.66 2.26 -1.36
C LEU A 221 -4.15 2.20 -1.15
N VAL A 222 -3.55 3.32 -0.73
CA VAL A 222 -2.13 3.39 -0.34
C VAL A 222 -2.02 4.03 1.03
N HIS A 223 -1.38 3.34 1.97
CA HIS A 223 -1.15 3.78 3.33
C HIS A 223 0.34 3.79 3.66
N ILE A 224 0.81 4.89 4.24
CA ILE A 224 2.12 4.98 4.89
C ILE A 224 1.95 5.13 6.40
N ALA A 225 2.54 4.21 7.16
CA ALA A 225 2.70 4.33 8.61
C ALA A 225 4.15 4.67 8.93
N SER A 226 4.41 5.77 9.63
CA SER A 226 5.77 6.21 9.98
C SER A 226 5.76 7.04 11.27
N VAL A 227 6.88 7.03 11.99
CA VAL A 227 7.09 7.92 13.17
C VAL A 227 7.06 9.40 12.77
N TRP A 228 7.56 9.68 11.58
CA TRP A 228 7.51 10.99 10.95
C TRP A 228 7.10 10.77 9.50
N VAL A 229 6.04 11.43 9.02
CA VAL A 229 5.63 11.32 7.61
C VAL A 229 6.14 12.57 6.90
N PRO A 230 6.87 12.44 5.78
CA PRO A 230 7.43 13.60 5.11
C PRO A 230 6.34 14.26 4.26
N PHE A 231 5.73 15.34 4.76
CA PHE A 231 4.73 16.09 4.00
C PHE A 231 5.35 17.17 3.13
N THR A 232 4.70 17.53 2.03
CA THR A 232 5.16 18.62 1.13
C THR A 232 4.86 20.01 1.65
N SER A 233 3.88 20.13 2.56
CA SER A 233 3.45 21.39 3.16
C SER A 233 2.93 21.16 4.58
N GLU A 234 2.88 22.22 5.38
CA GLU A 234 2.37 22.19 6.76
C GLU A 234 0.92 21.72 6.89
N GLY A 235 0.11 21.86 5.83
CA GLY A 235 -1.26 21.35 5.77
C GLY A 235 -1.38 19.81 5.75
N LYS A 236 -0.26 19.08 5.61
CA LYS A 236 -0.20 17.61 5.64
C LYS A 236 -1.10 16.91 4.61
N GLU A 237 -1.28 17.50 3.44
CA GLU A 237 -2.22 17.00 2.42
C GLU A 237 -1.60 16.02 1.42
N ALA A 238 -0.27 16.06 1.26
CA ALA A 238 0.45 15.22 0.32
C ALA A 238 1.81 14.80 0.90
N VAL A 239 2.17 13.55 0.66
CA VAL A 239 3.45 12.98 1.07
C VAL A 239 4.50 13.28 0.01
N ALA A 240 5.66 13.75 0.44
CA ALA A 240 6.78 14.17 -0.39
C ALA A 240 7.42 12.99 -1.12
N ASN A 241 7.98 13.29 -2.29
CA ASN A 241 8.52 12.30 -3.21
C ASN A 241 9.96 11.88 -2.86
N TYR A 242 10.11 11.03 -1.84
CA TYR A 242 11.38 10.39 -1.51
C TYR A 242 11.53 9.05 -2.21
N ASP A 243 12.69 8.80 -2.83
CA ASP A 243 12.96 7.58 -3.58
C ASP A 243 12.76 6.28 -2.78
N PRO A 244 13.24 6.15 -1.53
CA PRO A 244 13.00 4.94 -0.74
C PRO A 244 11.50 4.67 -0.52
N ILE A 245 10.72 5.71 -0.26
CA ILE A 245 9.27 5.61 -0.03
C ILE A 245 8.55 5.25 -1.33
N ARG A 246 8.87 5.95 -2.43
CA ARG A 246 8.26 5.70 -3.75
C ARG A 246 8.53 4.28 -4.23
N LYS A 247 9.78 3.81 -4.11
CA LYS A 247 10.17 2.44 -4.49
C LYS A 247 9.41 1.39 -3.67
N GLU A 248 9.31 1.58 -2.36
CA GLU A 248 8.59 0.62 -1.50
C GLU A 248 7.07 0.60 -1.80
N MET A 249 6.47 1.77 -2.06
CA MET A 249 5.07 1.86 -2.52
C MET A 249 4.85 1.14 -3.85
N LYS A 250 5.74 1.34 -4.82
CA LYS A 250 5.70 0.65 -6.11
C LYS A 250 5.77 -0.86 -5.94
N LEU A 251 6.68 -1.36 -5.11
CA LEU A 251 6.81 -2.80 -4.85
C LEU A 251 5.55 -3.40 -4.23
N ALA A 252 4.93 -2.70 -3.26
CA ALA A 252 3.66 -3.09 -2.66
C ALA A 252 2.52 -3.15 -3.70
N LEU A 253 2.43 -2.12 -4.56
CA LEU A 253 1.45 -2.06 -5.64
C LEU A 253 1.65 -3.19 -6.67
N GLN A 254 2.89 -3.51 -7.04
CA GLN A 254 3.19 -4.62 -7.93
C GLN A 254 2.80 -5.97 -7.33
N GLU A 255 3.00 -6.15 -6.02
CA GLU A 255 2.61 -7.38 -5.33
C GLU A 255 1.09 -7.57 -5.30
N ALA A 256 0.35 -6.51 -5.00
CA ALA A 256 -1.11 -6.52 -5.08
C ALA A 256 -1.60 -6.69 -6.53
N GLY A 257 -0.95 -6.01 -7.48
CA GLY A 257 -1.23 -6.08 -8.92
C GLY A 257 -1.08 -7.49 -9.48
N ARG A 258 -0.09 -8.28 -9.04
CA ARG A 258 0.04 -9.70 -9.42
C ARG A 258 -1.14 -10.56 -8.94
N LYS A 259 -1.75 -10.25 -7.79
CA LYS A 259 -2.94 -10.96 -7.29
C LYS A 259 -4.17 -10.58 -8.12
N LEU A 260 -4.37 -9.29 -8.37
CA LEU A 260 -5.48 -8.78 -9.19
C LEU A 260 -5.38 -9.24 -10.66
N GLY A 261 -4.20 -9.18 -11.27
CA GLY A 261 -4.03 -9.60 -12.66
C GLY A 261 -4.28 -11.09 -12.90
N ARG A 262 -4.00 -11.95 -11.90
CA ARG A 262 -4.40 -13.36 -11.92
C ARG A 262 -5.92 -13.52 -11.89
N TYR A 263 -6.62 -12.70 -11.11
CA TYR A 263 -8.08 -12.69 -11.05
C TYR A 263 -8.68 -12.29 -12.40
N ILE A 264 -8.27 -11.14 -12.94
CA ILE A 264 -8.76 -10.62 -14.23
C ILE A 264 -8.47 -11.62 -15.35
N GLY A 265 -7.25 -12.16 -15.41
CA GLY A 265 -6.88 -13.14 -16.44
C GLY A 265 -7.70 -14.43 -16.36
N ARG A 266 -8.08 -14.89 -15.16
CA ARG A 266 -9.00 -16.04 -15.02
C ARG A 266 -10.41 -15.69 -15.50
N LYS A 267 -10.91 -14.51 -15.14
CA LYS A 267 -12.23 -14.02 -15.54
C LYS A 267 -12.36 -13.89 -17.06
N GLU A 268 -11.38 -13.29 -17.72
CA GLU A 268 -11.34 -13.15 -19.18
C GLU A 268 -11.30 -14.51 -19.88
N ARG A 269 -10.44 -15.43 -19.40
CA ARG A 269 -10.40 -16.80 -19.94
C ARG A 269 -11.75 -17.49 -19.82
N LYS A 270 -12.38 -17.41 -18.65
CA LYS A 270 -13.71 -17.98 -18.42
C LYS A 270 -14.75 -17.41 -19.38
N ALA A 271 -14.77 -16.09 -19.56
CA ALA A 271 -15.69 -15.43 -20.49
C ALA A 271 -15.46 -15.84 -21.96
N ILE A 272 -14.19 -15.97 -22.38
CA ILE A 272 -13.85 -16.45 -23.74
C ILE A 272 -14.35 -17.88 -23.94
N GLN A 273 -14.15 -18.76 -22.95
CA GLN A 273 -14.60 -20.15 -23.03
C GLN A 273 -16.13 -20.25 -23.06
N GLU A 274 -16.84 -19.49 -22.22
CA GLU A 274 -18.29 -19.43 -22.23
C GLU A 274 -18.84 -18.95 -23.58
N LYS A 275 -18.20 -17.93 -24.18
CA LYS A 275 -18.57 -17.45 -25.52
C LYS A 275 -18.36 -18.52 -26.59
N LYS A 276 -17.24 -19.24 -26.55
CA LYS A 276 -16.96 -20.36 -27.47
C LYS A 276 -17.95 -21.50 -27.29
N LYS A 277 -18.21 -21.92 -26.04
CA LYS A 277 -19.24 -22.92 -25.72
C LYS A 277 -20.58 -22.52 -26.34
N ARG A 278 -21.04 -21.28 -26.09
CA ARG A 278 -22.31 -20.77 -26.64
C ARG A 278 -22.35 -20.79 -28.17
N GLN A 279 -21.26 -20.38 -28.84
CA GLN A 279 -21.16 -20.39 -30.30
C GLN A 279 -21.18 -21.82 -30.87
N LEU A 280 -20.43 -22.75 -30.27
CA LEU A 280 -20.40 -24.15 -30.71
C LEU A 280 -21.74 -24.85 -30.46
N THR A 281 -22.41 -24.56 -29.33
CA THR A 281 -23.77 -25.07 -29.08
C THR A 281 -24.77 -24.54 -30.12
N SER A 282 -24.65 -23.28 -30.57
CA SER A 282 -25.50 -22.79 -31.67
C SER A 282 -25.19 -23.47 -33.01
N TYR A 283 -23.92 -23.79 -33.29
CA TYR A 283 -23.56 -24.53 -34.49
C TYR A 283 -24.00 -25.99 -34.43
N ALA A 284 -23.98 -26.62 -33.25
CA ALA A 284 -24.47 -27.99 -33.07
C ALA A 284 -25.93 -28.14 -33.54
N LYS A 285 -26.78 -27.15 -33.24
CA LYS A 285 -28.18 -27.09 -33.68
C LYS A 285 -28.36 -27.02 -35.19
N GLU A 286 -27.45 -26.36 -35.89
CA GLU A 286 -27.50 -26.27 -37.36
C GLU A 286 -26.82 -27.47 -38.03
N MET A 287 -25.77 -28.02 -37.41
CA MET A 287 -25.00 -29.14 -37.93
C MET A 287 -25.67 -30.49 -37.72
N GLY A 288 -26.45 -30.68 -36.64
CA GLY A 288 -27.16 -31.93 -36.35
C GLY A 288 -28.03 -32.40 -37.52
N PRO A 289 -29.00 -31.59 -37.98
CA PRO A 289 -29.83 -31.92 -39.14
C PRO A 289 -29.03 -32.10 -40.44
N ALA A 290 -28.01 -31.26 -40.67
CA ALA A 290 -27.20 -31.35 -41.88
C ALA A 290 -26.35 -32.64 -41.93
N ILE A 291 -25.81 -33.08 -40.79
CA ILE A 291 -25.02 -34.31 -40.68
C ILE A 291 -25.93 -35.53 -40.76
N ALA A 292 -27.10 -35.51 -40.12
CA ALA A 292 -28.11 -36.56 -40.23
C ALA A 292 -28.58 -36.76 -41.67
N GLN A 293 -28.86 -35.66 -42.39
CA GLN A 293 -29.25 -35.68 -43.79
C GLN A 293 -28.15 -36.26 -44.70
N LEU A 294 -26.88 -35.95 -44.43
CA LEU A 294 -25.73 -36.50 -45.18
C LEU A 294 -25.47 -37.98 -44.85
N ALA A 295 -25.73 -38.41 -43.61
CA ALA A 295 -25.53 -39.79 -43.16
C ALA A 295 -26.63 -40.75 -43.64
N GLY A 296 -27.78 -40.22 -44.07
CA GLY A 296 -28.85 -40.96 -44.75
C GLY A 296 -29.76 -41.81 -43.86
N ASP A 297 -29.43 -41.98 -42.58
CA ASP A 297 -30.22 -42.77 -41.60
C ASP A 297 -29.93 -42.37 -40.13
N GLY A 298 -29.42 -41.15 -39.90
CA GLY A 298 -29.07 -40.66 -38.56
C GLY A 298 -30.22 -39.94 -37.88
N ASP A 299 -30.45 -40.21 -36.60
CA ASP A 299 -31.38 -39.43 -35.76
C ASP A 299 -30.78 -38.03 -35.51
N GLU A 300 -31.47 -36.99 -35.95
CA GLU A 300 -31.06 -35.59 -35.86
C GLU A 300 -30.79 -35.18 -34.40
N ASP A 301 -31.67 -35.63 -33.50
CA ASP A 301 -31.62 -35.30 -32.08
C ASP A 301 -30.43 -36.01 -31.40
N GLU A 302 -30.13 -37.27 -31.76
CA GLU A 302 -29.01 -38.02 -31.20
C GLU A 302 -27.65 -37.42 -31.64
N ILE A 303 -27.54 -36.95 -32.88
CA ILE A 303 -26.32 -36.33 -33.41
C ILE A 303 -26.11 -34.95 -32.77
N GLU A 304 -27.18 -34.16 -32.62
CA GLU A 304 -27.13 -32.89 -31.89
C GLU A 304 -26.66 -33.11 -30.44
N ASP A 305 -27.28 -34.05 -29.71
CA ASP A 305 -26.96 -34.35 -28.32
C ASP A 305 -25.50 -34.81 -28.15
N ARG A 306 -24.98 -35.61 -29.09
CA ARG A 306 -23.57 -36.03 -29.08
C ARG A 306 -22.61 -34.85 -29.29
N ILE A 307 -22.93 -33.94 -30.20
CA ILE A 307 -22.10 -32.74 -30.44
C ILE A 307 -22.17 -31.82 -29.22
N GLN A 308 -23.35 -31.63 -28.63
CA GLN A 308 -23.49 -30.87 -27.39
C GLN A 308 -22.69 -31.50 -26.25
N ALA A 309 -22.78 -32.80 -26.03
CA ALA A 309 -22.03 -33.52 -24.99
C ALA A 309 -20.50 -33.38 -25.17
N MET A 310 -19.99 -33.42 -26.42
CA MET A 310 -18.58 -33.16 -26.71
C MET A 310 -18.16 -31.73 -26.35
N VAL A 311 -18.99 -30.74 -26.71
CA VAL A 311 -18.76 -29.33 -26.35
C VAL A 311 -18.85 -29.11 -24.83
N GLU A 312 -19.68 -29.86 -24.12
CA GLU A 312 -19.74 -29.76 -22.65
C GLU A 312 -18.50 -30.36 -21.97
N ALA A 313 -18.01 -31.50 -22.49
CA ALA A 313 -16.82 -32.17 -21.97
C ALA A 313 -15.54 -31.33 -22.16
N ASP A 314 -15.37 -30.69 -23.32
CA ASP A 314 -14.17 -29.91 -23.64
C ASP A 314 -14.11 -28.53 -22.93
N TYR A 315 -15.26 -28.04 -22.44
CA TYR A 315 -15.39 -26.69 -21.85
C TYR A 315 -15.96 -26.71 -20.42
N ASN A 316 -15.66 -27.75 -19.63
CA ASN A 316 -16.14 -27.87 -18.25
C ASN A 316 -15.58 -26.74 -17.33
N PRO A 317 -16.46 -25.92 -16.71
CA PRO A 317 -16.04 -24.82 -15.83
C PRO A 317 -15.27 -25.23 -14.58
N GLU A 318 -15.45 -26.47 -14.08
CA GLU A 318 -14.86 -26.93 -12.82
C GLU A 318 -13.39 -27.35 -12.94
N GLN A 319 -12.88 -27.52 -14.17
CA GLN A 319 -11.48 -27.88 -14.43
C GLN A 319 -10.55 -26.66 -14.60
N LEU A 320 -11.04 -25.43 -14.37
CA LEU A 320 -10.38 -24.16 -14.73
C LEU A 320 -10.17 -23.17 -13.57
#